data_AF-M5Q063-F1
#
_entry.id   AF-M5Q063-F1
#
_cell.length_a   1.000
_cell.length_b   1.000
_cell.length_c   1.000
_cell.angle_alpha   90.00
_cell.angle_beta   90.00
_cell.angle_gamma   90.00
#
_symmetry.space_group_name_H-M   'P 1'
#
loop_
_entity.id
_entity.type
_entity.pdbx_description
1 polymer ?
#
loop_
_entity_poly.entity_id
_entity_poly.type
_entity_poly.pdbx_seq_one_letter_code
_entity_poly.pdbx_strand_id
1 'polypeptide(L)'
;MSNFSAWDWKPGSRVVADLSARAADYEWREEPIASPDGESVASIVKQPDAGFTVLVNDEFWEQEFEKAWYLRHAPDGRLTCLVMSEDEWTVAVDGQPWESRFGFAWSTVFAPKSGAIGVAVQLDGKYGMAVDDQPWEQMYENANNWLLSDDGSHSAAAVQVKSLGQADIDTFAKGVFSAAIDGEAWKHDFVNVWSLAFNSDASRLAAEVRLSQYEYTIAVDGKPWEQIFQSVWAPCFNPTTGGVVAPARMGGKWFLCEDGRKLWDTPFTQIWSQKFSPGGERLAAIAATGLGHWTVVVDGQPWEQSFNGAVTDLTFSPNGRSLACMGKDDNAWWVMVDGQRWCGGYDRAFAPQFSPDGKHCAVRLDRGGRYSLCVDGKVYSEDFDMLWDPTFGPESDRILIRAIKDGKYLRRVASLGDILG
;
A
#
# COMPACT_ATOMS: atom_id res chain seq x y z
N MET A 1 -5.51 10.88 9.38
CA MET A 1 -6.85 10.29 9.09
C MET A 1 -7.62 11.29 8.27
N SER A 2 -8.13 10.92 7.09
CA SER A 2 -9.17 11.72 6.44
C SER A 2 -10.32 11.82 7.43
N ASN A 3 -10.72 13.03 7.82
CA ASN A 3 -11.90 13.18 8.67
C ASN A 3 -13.14 12.99 7.79
N PHE A 4 -13.46 11.73 7.46
CA PHE A 4 -14.57 11.37 6.57
C PHE A 4 -15.90 11.96 7.03
N SER A 5 -16.06 12.25 8.33
CA SER A 5 -17.26 12.89 8.88
C SER A 5 -17.48 14.32 8.39
N ALA A 6 -16.42 15.00 7.92
CA ALA A 6 -16.49 16.36 7.40
C ALA A 6 -16.92 16.43 5.92
N TRP A 7 -16.98 15.31 5.19
CA TRP A 7 -17.34 15.31 3.78
C TRP A 7 -18.85 15.47 3.54
N ASP A 8 -19.23 15.94 2.35
CA ASP A 8 -20.63 16.06 1.95
C ASP A 8 -21.25 14.71 1.60
N TRP A 9 -21.90 14.06 2.57
CA TRP A 9 -22.60 12.79 2.39
C TRP A 9 -24.06 12.93 1.94
N LYS A 10 -24.51 14.11 1.48
CA LYS A 10 -25.87 14.26 0.97
C LYS A 10 -26.09 13.37 -0.26
N PRO A 11 -27.17 12.57 -0.34
CA PRO A 11 -27.40 11.68 -1.47
C PRO A 11 -27.58 12.49 -2.75
N GLY A 12 -27.07 11.96 -3.84
CA GLY A 12 -27.17 12.61 -5.15
C GLY A 12 -25.94 12.37 -6.01
N SER A 13 -26.02 12.81 -7.26
CA SER A 13 -24.95 12.71 -8.24
C SER A 13 -24.71 14.10 -8.84
N ARG A 14 -23.45 14.52 -8.96
CA ARG A 14 -23.06 15.73 -9.68
C ARG A 14 -21.82 15.51 -10.52
N VAL A 15 -21.72 16.26 -11.63
CA VAL A 15 -20.50 16.37 -12.41
C VAL A 15 -19.59 17.36 -11.69
N VAL A 16 -18.38 16.93 -11.38
CA VAL A 16 -17.35 17.77 -10.74
C VAL A 16 -16.47 18.42 -11.81
N ALA A 17 -16.10 17.67 -12.84
CA ALA A 17 -15.31 18.19 -13.95
C ALA A 17 -15.70 17.52 -15.27
N ASP A 18 -15.63 18.28 -16.37
CA ASP A 18 -15.65 17.75 -17.73
C ASP A 18 -14.21 17.63 -18.22
N LEU A 19 -13.73 16.39 -18.36
CA LEU A 19 -12.32 16.13 -18.71
C LEU A 19 -12.01 16.48 -20.17
N SER A 20 -12.99 16.86 -20.97
CA SER A 20 -12.79 17.35 -22.34
C SER A 20 -12.69 18.88 -22.42
N ALA A 21 -13.09 19.61 -21.37
CA ALA A 21 -13.23 21.07 -21.42
C ALA A 21 -11.93 21.81 -21.74
N ARG A 22 -10.79 21.29 -21.26
CA ARG A 22 -9.45 21.88 -21.45
C ARG A 22 -8.58 21.10 -22.45
N ALA A 23 -9.15 20.17 -23.22
CA ALA A 23 -8.36 19.26 -24.05
C ALA A 23 -7.55 19.94 -25.17
N ALA A 24 -7.89 21.19 -25.53
CA ALA A 24 -7.13 22.00 -26.48
C ALA A 24 -5.94 22.74 -25.85
N ASP A 25 -5.84 22.77 -24.51
CA ASP A 25 -4.86 23.58 -23.78
C ASP A 25 -3.59 22.81 -23.41
N TYR A 26 -3.56 21.50 -23.68
CA TYR A 26 -2.41 20.63 -23.44
C TYR A 26 -2.21 19.65 -24.59
N GLU A 27 -0.97 19.23 -24.80
CA GLU A 27 -0.61 18.25 -25.84
C GLU A 27 -0.89 16.82 -25.38
N TRP A 28 -0.76 16.59 -24.08
CA TRP A 28 -0.86 15.28 -23.46
C TRP A 28 -1.30 15.37 -22.00
N ARG A 29 -1.96 14.33 -21.51
CA ARG A 29 -2.49 14.21 -20.14
C ARG A 29 -2.29 12.79 -19.62
N GLU A 30 -1.86 12.66 -18.37
CA GLU A 30 -1.80 11.39 -17.63
C GLU A 30 -3.19 10.85 -17.23
N GLU A 31 -3.21 9.64 -16.68
CA GLU A 31 -4.41 9.08 -16.08
C GLU A 31 -4.90 9.97 -14.92
N PRO A 32 -6.19 10.31 -14.86
CA PRO A 32 -6.73 11.15 -13.80
C PRO A 32 -6.67 10.47 -12.44
N ILE A 33 -6.60 11.28 -11.38
CA ILE A 33 -6.59 10.84 -9.98
C ILE A 33 -7.66 11.61 -9.21
N ALA A 34 -8.65 10.90 -8.67
CA ALA A 34 -9.71 11.48 -7.84
C ALA A 34 -9.22 11.79 -6.41
N SER A 35 -9.71 12.89 -5.83
CA SER A 35 -9.54 13.15 -4.41
C SER A 35 -10.27 12.11 -3.55
N PRO A 36 -9.84 11.88 -2.31
CA PRO A 36 -10.52 10.98 -1.37
C PRO A 36 -12.02 11.31 -1.21
N ASP A 37 -12.36 12.60 -1.07
CA ASP A 37 -13.72 13.11 -0.87
C ASP A 37 -14.56 13.20 -2.15
N GLY A 38 -13.92 13.00 -3.30
CA GLY A 38 -14.51 13.07 -4.62
C GLY A 38 -14.75 14.48 -5.15
N GLU A 39 -14.32 15.53 -4.45
CA GLU A 39 -14.53 16.93 -4.85
C GLU A 39 -13.56 17.45 -5.90
N SER A 40 -12.49 16.71 -6.19
CA SER A 40 -11.59 17.03 -7.29
C SER A 40 -11.12 15.79 -8.05
N VAL A 41 -10.69 16.05 -9.28
CA VAL A 41 -9.94 15.11 -10.12
C VAL A 41 -8.76 15.86 -10.71
N ALA A 42 -7.58 15.26 -10.63
CA ALA A 42 -6.35 15.89 -11.08
C ALA A 42 -5.62 15.05 -12.13
N SER A 43 -4.83 15.68 -12.99
CA SER A 43 -3.97 15.00 -13.95
C SER A 43 -2.71 15.81 -14.20
N ILE A 44 -1.58 15.13 -14.36
CA ILE A 44 -0.39 15.76 -14.95
C ILE A 44 -0.69 16.01 -16.43
N VAL A 45 -0.34 17.21 -16.91
CA VAL A 45 -0.50 17.62 -18.30
C VAL A 45 0.82 18.17 -18.84
N LYS A 46 1.05 17.99 -20.14
CA LYS A 46 2.14 18.63 -20.89
C LYS A 46 1.58 19.82 -21.65
N GLN A 47 2.04 21.03 -21.33
CA GLN A 47 1.61 22.24 -22.03
C GLN A 47 2.41 22.44 -23.33
N PRO A 48 1.84 23.08 -24.37
CA PRO A 48 2.46 23.18 -25.69
C PRO A 48 3.79 23.96 -25.73
N ASP A 49 3.84 25.11 -25.05
CA ASP A 49 5.00 26.01 -25.04
C ASP A 49 5.76 25.99 -23.69
N ALA A 50 5.38 25.07 -22.82
CA ALA A 50 5.72 25.07 -21.40
C ALA A 50 6.17 23.69 -20.92
N GLY A 51 6.49 23.57 -19.63
CA GLY A 51 6.83 22.32 -18.97
C GLY A 51 5.64 21.38 -18.80
N PHE A 52 5.67 20.61 -17.72
CA PHE A 52 4.55 19.88 -17.17
C PHE A 52 3.91 20.70 -16.04
N THR A 53 2.61 20.58 -15.90
CA THR A 53 1.87 21.09 -14.73
C THR A 53 0.78 20.11 -14.35
N VAL A 54 -0.01 20.42 -13.32
CA VAL A 54 -1.16 19.63 -12.90
C VAL A 54 -2.43 20.41 -13.16
N LEU A 55 -3.38 19.79 -13.87
CA LEU A 55 -4.74 20.27 -14.03
C LEU A 55 -5.59 19.65 -12.92
N VAL A 56 -6.16 20.46 -12.04
CA VAL A 56 -7.11 20.06 -11.00
C VAL A 56 -8.48 20.60 -11.39
N ASN A 57 -9.43 19.70 -11.67
CA ASN A 57 -10.73 20.03 -12.28
C ASN A 57 -10.56 20.82 -13.59
N ASP A 58 -10.73 22.14 -13.54
CA ASP A 58 -10.59 23.09 -14.66
C ASP A 58 -9.49 24.14 -14.47
N GLU A 59 -8.73 24.05 -13.37
CA GLU A 59 -7.66 24.98 -12.99
C GLU A 59 -6.27 24.32 -13.06
N PHE A 60 -5.30 24.98 -13.68
CA PHE A 60 -3.92 24.53 -13.64
C PHE A 60 -3.26 25.02 -12.35
N TRP A 61 -2.34 24.24 -11.80
CA TRP A 61 -1.35 24.78 -10.87
C TRP A 61 -0.61 25.96 -11.50
N GLU A 62 -0.28 26.96 -10.69
CA GLU A 62 0.42 28.15 -11.16
C GLU A 62 1.86 27.84 -11.59
N GLN A 63 2.47 26.82 -10.97
CA GLN A 63 3.84 26.40 -11.23
C GLN A 63 3.92 25.44 -12.42
N GLU A 64 5.01 25.55 -13.17
CA GLU A 64 5.38 24.66 -14.26
C GLU A 64 6.72 24.00 -13.95
N PHE A 65 6.89 22.77 -14.44
CA PHE A 65 8.02 21.90 -14.11
C PHE A 65 8.65 21.30 -15.35
N GLU A 66 9.94 21.02 -15.34
CA GLU A 66 10.61 20.32 -16.45
C GLU A 66 10.10 18.88 -16.60
N LYS A 67 9.78 18.25 -15.47
CA LYS A 67 9.14 16.93 -15.37
C LYS A 67 8.18 16.92 -14.20
N ALA A 68 7.11 16.13 -14.34
CA ALA A 68 6.17 15.81 -13.28
C ALA A 68 5.76 14.35 -13.43
N TRP A 69 5.66 13.62 -12.33
CA TRP A 69 5.23 12.21 -12.33
C TRP A 69 4.72 11.79 -10.94
N TYR A 70 4.04 10.63 -10.90
CA TYR A 70 3.57 10.01 -9.67
C TYR A 70 2.59 10.88 -8.85
N LEU A 71 1.62 11.50 -9.54
CA LEU A 71 0.56 12.28 -8.92
C LEU A 71 -0.31 11.43 -7.99
N ARG A 72 -0.44 11.82 -6.71
CA ARG A 72 -1.19 11.07 -5.69
C ARG A 72 -1.78 11.99 -4.63
N HIS A 73 -2.98 11.68 -4.17
CA HIS A 73 -3.51 12.29 -2.95
C HIS A 73 -2.96 11.59 -1.71
N ALA A 74 -2.51 12.38 -0.74
CA ALA A 74 -2.32 11.93 0.63
C ALA A 74 -3.69 11.56 1.26
N PRO A 75 -3.71 10.75 2.33
CA PRO A 75 -4.96 10.38 3.00
C PRO A 75 -5.80 11.59 3.45
N ASP A 76 -5.16 12.69 3.84
CA ASP A 76 -5.85 13.92 4.26
C ASP A 76 -6.42 14.76 3.10
N GLY A 77 -6.15 14.37 1.85
CA GLY A 77 -6.66 15.03 0.64
C GLY A 77 -5.67 15.99 -0.03
N ARG A 78 -4.51 16.26 0.56
CA ARG A 78 -3.46 17.05 -0.12
C ARG A 78 -2.97 16.32 -1.38
N LEU A 79 -2.80 17.04 -2.47
CA LEU A 79 -2.34 16.49 -3.75
C LEU A 79 -0.83 16.63 -3.87
N THR A 80 -0.14 15.50 -4.02
CA THR A 80 1.32 15.45 -4.15
C THR A 80 1.75 15.06 -5.55
N CYS A 81 2.86 15.63 -6.01
CA CYS A 81 3.50 15.29 -7.29
C CYS A 81 5.02 15.31 -7.12
N LEU A 82 5.72 14.35 -7.71
CA LEU A 82 7.17 14.44 -7.83
C LEU A 82 7.48 15.33 -9.02
N VAL A 83 8.22 16.40 -8.80
CA VAL A 83 8.46 17.45 -9.80
C VAL A 83 9.93 17.76 -9.94
N MET A 84 10.32 18.24 -11.13
CA MET A 84 11.70 18.62 -11.44
C MET A 84 11.76 20.07 -11.92
N SER A 85 12.70 20.84 -11.38
CA SER A 85 13.02 22.20 -11.79
C SER A 85 14.52 22.42 -11.63
N GLU A 86 15.16 23.08 -12.59
CA GLU A 86 16.61 23.34 -12.59
C GLU A 86 17.43 22.03 -12.45
N ASP A 87 17.02 20.97 -13.16
CA ASP A 87 17.60 19.62 -13.10
C ASP A 87 17.55 18.92 -11.71
N GLU A 88 16.81 19.46 -10.75
CA GLU A 88 16.66 18.90 -9.40
C GLU A 88 15.22 18.44 -9.13
N TRP A 89 15.09 17.32 -8.42
CA TRP A 89 13.81 16.74 -8.01
C TRP A 89 13.36 17.24 -6.65
N THR A 90 12.04 17.37 -6.47
CA THR A 90 11.41 17.60 -5.17
C THR A 90 9.94 17.12 -5.18
N VAL A 91 9.24 17.29 -4.06
CA VAL A 91 7.80 17.03 -3.95
C VAL A 91 7.05 18.35 -3.99
N ALA A 92 6.07 18.48 -4.88
CA ALA A 92 5.07 19.55 -4.82
C ALA A 92 3.84 19.05 -4.05
N VAL A 93 3.37 19.84 -3.09
CA VAL A 93 2.15 19.59 -2.32
C VAL A 93 1.18 20.74 -2.60
N ASP A 94 0.04 20.42 -3.21
CA ASP A 94 -0.96 21.39 -3.67
C ASP A 94 -0.35 22.52 -4.51
N GLY A 95 0.54 22.15 -5.43
CA GLY A 95 1.26 23.07 -6.32
C GLY A 95 2.50 23.72 -5.70
N GLN A 96 2.69 23.65 -4.38
CA GLN A 96 3.84 24.25 -3.71
C GLN A 96 4.99 23.24 -3.58
N PRO A 97 6.12 23.44 -4.28
CA PRO A 97 7.30 22.62 -4.08
C PRO A 97 7.85 22.80 -2.68
N TRP A 98 8.32 21.70 -2.09
CA TRP A 98 9.20 21.71 -0.92
C TRP A 98 10.42 22.61 -1.14
N GLU A 99 11.12 22.98 -0.08
CA GLU A 99 12.39 23.73 -0.14
C GLU A 99 13.56 22.80 -0.50
N SER A 100 13.57 21.57 -0.01
CA SER A 100 14.64 20.60 -0.27
C SER A 100 14.68 20.19 -1.74
N ARG A 101 15.90 19.99 -2.25
CA ARG A 101 16.19 19.58 -3.63
C ARG A 101 17.05 18.33 -3.64
N PHE A 102 16.80 17.44 -4.59
CA PHE A 102 17.40 16.11 -4.66
C PHE A 102 17.88 15.80 -6.07
N GLY A 103 18.92 14.98 -6.20
CA GLY A 103 19.31 14.43 -7.50
C GLY A 103 18.26 13.48 -8.07
N PHE A 104 17.48 12.81 -7.19
CA PHE A 104 16.30 12.05 -7.56
C PHE A 104 15.33 11.89 -6.38
N ALA A 105 14.03 11.83 -6.66
CA ALA A 105 12.99 11.52 -5.67
C ALA A 105 11.98 10.51 -6.27
N TRP A 106 11.57 9.51 -5.49
CA TRP A 106 10.65 8.46 -5.91
C TRP A 106 9.91 7.83 -4.72
N SER A 107 8.89 7.02 -5.00
CA SER A 107 8.13 6.27 -3.99
C SER A 107 7.58 7.14 -2.86
N THR A 108 6.66 8.05 -3.17
CA THR A 108 5.89 8.77 -2.14
C THR A 108 5.12 7.78 -1.25
N VAL A 109 5.31 7.89 0.07
CA VAL A 109 4.64 7.07 1.11
C VAL A 109 3.88 8.03 2.03
N PHE A 110 2.70 7.64 2.49
CA PHE A 110 1.89 8.46 3.39
C PHE A 110 1.65 7.77 4.72
N ALA A 111 1.80 8.51 5.81
CA ALA A 111 1.42 8.04 7.13
C ALA A 111 -0.11 8.10 7.31
N PRO A 112 -0.82 6.97 7.46
CA PRO A 112 -2.29 6.95 7.52
C PRO A 112 -2.90 7.76 8.68
N LYS A 113 -2.22 7.84 9.84
CA LYS A 113 -2.75 8.54 11.03
C LYS A 113 -2.51 10.05 10.97
N SER A 114 -1.31 10.50 10.60
CA SER A 114 -0.95 11.93 10.58
C SER A 114 -1.12 12.61 9.23
N GLY A 115 -1.03 11.87 8.12
CA GLY A 115 -0.93 12.43 6.78
C GLY A 115 0.49 12.88 6.39
N ALA A 116 1.51 12.60 7.21
CA ALA A 116 2.90 12.90 6.88
C ALA A 116 3.29 12.29 5.52
N ILE A 117 4.10 13.02 4.76
CA ILE A 117 4.51 12.67 3.41
C ILE A 117 5.98 12.27 3.46
N GLY A 118 6.26 10.98 3.28
CA GLY A 118 7.60 10.44 3.10
C GLY A 118 7.93 10.25 1.62
N VAL A 119 9.19 10.38 1.25
CA VAL A 119 9.68 10.10 -0.11
C VAL A 119 11.09 9.52 -0.04
N ALA A 120 11.39 8.54 -0.89
CA ALA A 120 12.75 8.06 -1.07
C ALA A 120 13.53 9.06 -1.93
N VAL A 121 14.75 9.41 -1.51
CA VAL A 121 15.55 10.45 -2.14
C VAL A 121 16.97 9.97 -2.41
N GLN A 122 17.58 10.60 -3.40
CA GLN A 122 19.00 10.49 -3.70
C GLN A 122 19.63 11.89 -3.72
N LEU A 123 20.78 12.01 -3.09
CA LEU A 123 21.60 13.22 -3.07
C LEU A 123 23.08 12.81 -3.15
N ASP A 124 23.81 13.36 -4.13
CA ASP A 124 25.26 13.12 -4.33
C ASP A 124 25.68 11.64 -4.34
N GLY A 125 24.88 10.79 -4.98
CA GLY A 125 25.14 9.35 -5.09
C GLY A 125 24.71 8.53 -3.87
N LYS A 126 24.11 9.16 -2.86
CA LYS A 126 23.64 8.51 -1.63
C LYS A 126 22.13 8.57 -1.51
N TYR A 127 21.59 7.63 -0.75
CA TYR A 127 20.17 7.30 -0.67
C TYR A 127 19.67 7.41 0.78
N GLY A 128 18.42 7.85 0.93
CA GLY A 128 17.71 7.90 2.21
C GLY A 128 16.26 8.31 2.00
N MET A 129 15.61 8.84 3.04
CA MET A 129 14.26 9.37 2.95
C MET A 129 14.22 10.85 3.34
N ALA A 130 13.21 11.54 2.84
CA ALA A 130 12.75 12.82 3.38
C ALA A 130 11.30 12.68 3.86
N VAL A 131 10.99 13.26 5.02
CA VAL A 131 9.65 13.28 5.60
C VAL A 131 9.26 14.72 5.83
N ASP A 132 8.15 15.15 5.23
CA ASP A 132 7.63 16.53 5.31
C ASP A 132 8.73 17.59 5.11
N ASP A 133 9.45 17.49 3.98
CA ASP A 133 10.56 18.38 3.60
C ASP A 133 11.82 18.31 4.48
N GLN A 134 11.97 17.24 5.29
CA GLN A 134 13.15 17.02 6.12
C GLN A 134 13.88 15.75 5.66
N PRO A 135 14.98 15.86 4.90
CA PRO A 135 15.80 14.71 4.54
C PRO A 135 16.59 14.19 5.74
N TRP A 136 16.90 12.89 5.72
CA TRP A 136 17.83 12.29 6.68
C TRP A 136 19.18 13.01 6.68
N GLU A 137 19.71 13.28 7.87
CA GLU A 137 21.07 13.82 8.03
C GLU A 137 22.13 12.83 7.53
N GLN A 138 21.90 11.54 7.77
CA GLN A 138 22.78 10.46 7.32
C GLN A 138 22.16 9.66 6.16
N MET A 139 22.85 9.73 5.01
CA MET A 139 22.51 9.01 3.78
C MET A 139 23.52 7.87 3.51
N TYR A 140 23.12 6.87 2.72
CA TYR A 140 23.88 5.64 2.49
C TYR A 140 24.20 5.40 1.02
N GLU A 141 25.23 4.62 0.70
CA GLU A 141 25.58 4.28 -0.70
C GLU A 141 24.49 3.48 -1.42
N ASN A 142 23.64 2.80 -0.66
CA ASN A 142 22.46 2.11 -1.14
C ASN A 142 21.42 2.07 -0.01
N ALA A 143 20.15 2.26 -0.37
CA ALA A 143 19.03 2.01 0.52
C ALA A 143 17.79 1.57 -0.25
N ASN A 144 16.92 0.77 0.39
CA ASN A 144 15.67 0.24 -0.17
C ASN A 144 14.72 -0.21 0.95
N ASN A 145 13.57 -0.83 0.60
CA ASN A 145 12.54 -1.24 1.57
C ASN A 145 12.04 -0.07 2.45
N TRP A 146 11.75 1.06 1.82
CA TRP A 146 11.29 2.29 2.46
C TRP A 146 10.01 2.06 3.26
N LEU A 147 10.00 2.54 4.50
CA LEU A 147 8.89 2.41 5.42
C LEU A 147 8.69 3.74 6.15
N LEU A 148 7.44 4.15 6.33
CA LEU A 148 7.05 5.26 7.19
C LEU A 148 6.10 4.68 8.24
N SER A 149 6.28 5.06 9.51
CA SER A 149 5.38 4.65 10.59
C SER A 149 3.97 5.19 10.36
N ASP A 150 2.96 4.53 10.93
CA ASP A 150 1.57 4.91 10.71
C ASP A 150 1.24 6.35 11.14
N ASP A 151 1.93 6.85 12.16
CA ASP A 151 1.87 8.22 12.67
C ASP A 151 2.86 9.18 12.02
N GLY A 152 3.75 8.67 11.15
CA GLY A 152 4.74 9.46 10.42
C GLY A 152 5.89 9.99 11.27
N SER A 153 6.01 9.57 12.54
CA SER A 153 7.08 10.04 13.42
C SER A 153 8.44 9.42 13.09
N HIS A 154 8.46 8.25 12.45
CA HIS A 154 9.68 7.53 12.13
C HIS A 154 9.62 6.98 10.70
N SER A 155 10.75 7.07 10.02
CA SER A 155 11.00 6.49 8.72
C SER A 155 12.10 5.44 8.81
N ALA A 156 12.07 4.42 7.97
CA ALA A 156 13.06 3.36 7.99
C ALA A 156 13.38 2.81 6.60
N ALA A 157 14.58 2.25 6.46
CA ALA A 157 15.03 1.58 5.24
C ALA A 157 16.07 0.50 5.55
N ALA A 158 16.20 -0.48 4.66
CA ALA A 158 17.38 -1.32 4.60
C ALA A 158 18.50 -0.52 3.93
N VAL A 159 19.66 -0.40 4.57
CA VAL A 159 20.76 0.48 4.16
C VAL A 159 22.08 -0.27 4.05
N GLN A 160 22.95 0.13 3.12
CA GLN A 160 24.32 -0.39 3.01
C GLN A 160 25.26 0.42 3.92
N VAL A 161 25.73 -0.19 4.99
CA VAL A 161 26.57 0.43 6.04
C VAL A 161 28.07 0.29 5.80
N LYS A 162 28.47 -0.52 4.81
CA LYS A 162 29.88 -0.68 4.40
C LYS A 162 29.99 -0.59 2.89
N SER A 163 30.98 0.16 2.41
CA SER A 163 31.27 0.25 0.98
C SER A 163 31.74 -1.08 0.42
N LEU A 164 31.39 -1.33 -0.84
CA LEU A 164 31.79 -2.53 -1.58
C LEU A 164 32.54 -2.15 -2.86
N GLY A 165 33.70 -2.76 -3.08
CA GLY A 165 34.35 -2.75 -4.38
C GLY A 165 33.60 -3.63 -5.39
N GLN A 166 33.90 -3.44 -6.68
CA GLN A 166 33.38 -4.33 -7.72
C GLN A 166 33.79 -5.78 -7.44
N ALA A 167 32.80 -6.69 -7.43
CA ALA A 167 32.99 -8.12 -7.16
C ALA A 167 33.63 -8.46 -5.79
N ASP A 168 33.54 -7.58 -4.80
CA ASP A 168 34.01 -7.84 -3.42
C ASP A 168 33.03 -8.76 -2.66
N ILE A 169 33.04 -10.03 -3.02
CA ILE A 169 32.19 -11.06 -2.42
C ILE A 169 32.59 -11.37 -0.98
N ASP A 170 33.86 -11.17 -0.61
CA ASP A 170 34.37 -11.48 0.72
C ASP A 170 33.90 -10.46 1.75
N THR A 171 33.86 -9.17 1.40
CA THR A 171 33.28 -8.13 2.26
C THR A 171 31.76 -8.28 2.33
N PHE A 172 31.10 -8.54 1.20
CA PHE A 172 29.65 -8.79 1.18
C PHE A 172 29.24 -9.95 2.10
N ALA A 173 29.97 -11.07 2.05
CA ALA A 173 29.71 -12.24 2.88
C ALA A 173 29.90 -11.99 4.40
N LYS A 174 30.64 -10.94 4.80
CA LYS A 174 30.82 -10.53 6.21
C LYS A 174 29.69 -9.65 6.74
N GLY A 175 28.72 -9.28 5.90
CA GLY A 175 27.62 -8.40 6.26
C GLY A 175 27.95 -6.93 6.04
N VAL A 176 27.12 -6.28 5.23
CA VAL A 176 27.28 -4.88 4.77
C VAL A 176 25.97 -4.10 4.77
N PHE A 177 24.86 -4.73 5.16
CA PHE A 177 23.55 -4.10 5.26
C PHE A 177 23.09 -4.02 6.71
N SER A 178 22.26 -3.03 7.02
CA SER A 178 21.57 -2.89 8.29
C SER A 178 20.19 -2.28 8.05
N ALA A 179 19.33 -2.20 9.06
CA ALA A 179 18.15 -1.34 9.00
C ALA A 179 18.48 0.01 9.65
N ALA A 180 18.01 1.10 9.06
CA ALA A 180 18.10 2.43 9.65
C ALA A 180 16.73 2.96 10.03
N ILE A 181 16.67 3.72 11.12
CA ILE A 181 15.52 4.52 11.55
C ILE A 181 15.96 5.98 11.51
N ASP A 182 15.26 6.82 10.75
CA ASP A 182 15.56 8.24 10.58
C ASP A 182 17.01 8.54 10.20
N GLY A 183 17.59 7.67 9.36
CA GLY A 183 18.98 7.75 8.93
C GLY A 183 19.99 7.14 9.89
N GLU A 184 19.59 6.65 11.07
CA GLU A 184 20.47 5.97 12.02
C GLU A 184 20.38 4.44 11.89
N ALA A 185 21.44 3.83 11.36
CA ALA A 185 21.54 2.36 11.24
C ALA A 185 21.65 1.65 12.60
N TRP A 186 21.05 0.47 12.72
CA TRP A 186 21.36 -0.45 13.80
C TRP A 186 22.84 -0.79 13.82
N LYS A 187 23.37 -1.05 15.01
CA LYS A 187 24.78 -1.44 15.23
C LYS A 187 25.15 -2.81 14.66
N HIS A 188 24.16 -3.65 14.36
CA HIS A 188 24.38 -5.01 13.88
C HIS A 188 24.31 -5.03 12.35
N ASP A 189 25.32 -5.64 11.73
CA ASP A 189 25.39 -5.76 10.28
C ASP A 189 24.93 -7.16 9.84
N PHE A 190 24.21 -7.19 8.73
CA PHE A 190 23.65 -8.38 8.10
C PHE A 190 24.18 -8.51 6.67
N VAL A 191 24.13 -9.73 6.13
CA VAL A 191 24.42 -9.97 4.71
C VAL A 191 23.35 -9.31 3.84
N ASN A 192 22.08 -9.37 4.25
CA ASN A 192 21.01 -8.58 3.67
C ASN A 192 19.96 -8.24 4.74
N VAL A 193 19.27 -7.13 4.50
CA VAL A 193 18.04 -6.72 5.19
C VAL A 193 17.00 -6.47 4.10
N TRP A 194 15.77 -6.96 4.29
CA TRP A 194 14.66 -6.72 3.37
C TRP A 194 13.48 -6.08 4.09
N SER A 195 12.30 -6.69 4.03
CA SER A 195 11.06 -6.09 4.51
C SER A 195 11.15 -5.70 5.97
N LEU A 196 10.62 -4.51 6.26
CA LEU A 196 10.62 -3.88 7.57
C LEU A 196 9.18 -3.76 8.10
N ALA A 197 9.03 -3.75 9.42
CA ALA A 197 7.75 -3.44 10.06
C ALA A 197 7.97 -2.67 11.35
N PHE A 198 7.26 -1.55 11.51
CA PHE A 198 7.14 -0.89 12.81
C PHE A 198 6.05 -1.58 13.64
N ASN A 199 6.17 -1.52 14.97
CA ASN A 199 5.03 -1.78 15.84
C ASN A 199 4.07 -0.58 15.86
N SER A 200 2.91 -0.72 16.50
CA SER A 200 1.79 0.23 16.40
C SER A 200 2.07 1.65 16.92
N ASP A 201 3.04 1.80 17.81
CA ASP A 201 3.49 3.06 18.40
C ASP A 201 4.86 3.52 17.87
N ALA A 202 5.35 2.86 16.82
CA ALA A 202 6.62 3.15 16.14
C ALA A 202 7.88 3.09 17.02
N SER A 203 7.80 2.54 18.25
CA SER A 203 8.94 2.44 19.16
C SER A 203 9.89 1.27 18.84
N ARG A 204 9.46 0.33 17.99
CA ARG A 204 10.22 -0.87 17.63
C ARG A 204 10.17 -1.16 16.14
N LEU A 205 11.27 -1.69 15.62
CA LEU A 205 11.41 -2.09 14.22
C LEU A 205 11.82 -3.55 14.11
N ALA A 206 11.10 -4.32 13.31
CA ALA A 206 11.44 -5.68 12.92
C ALA A 206 11.88 -5.71 11.46
N ALA A 207 12.81 -6.61 11.13
CA ALA A 207 13.30 -6.78 9.77
C ALA A 207 13.51 -8.25 9.41
N GLU A 208 13.19 -8.59 8.17
CA GLU A 208 13.71 -9.80 7.52
C GLU A 208 15.21 -9.64 7.29
N VAL A 209 16.01 -10.57 7.82
CA VAL A 209 17.48 -10.53 7.69
C VAL A 209 18.07 -11.84 7.23
N ARG A 210 19.22 -11.72 6.57
CA ARG A 210 20.07 -12.84 6.16
C ARG A 210 21.42 -12.72 6.85
N LEU A 211 21.83 -13.81 7.50
CA LEU A 211 23.06 -13.90 8.30
C LEU A 211 24.24 -14.47 7.50
N SER A 212 23.97 -15.38 6.56
CA SER A 212 24.96 -15.99 5.67
C SER A 212 24.32 -16.34 4.33
N GLN A 213 24.97 -17.12 3.46
CA GLN A 213 24.37 -17.50 2.17
C GLN A 213 23.06 -18.31 2.32
N TYR A 214 22.89 -19.04 3.42
CA TYR A 214 21.79 -19.99 3.60
C TYR A 214 21.00 -19.81 4.91
N GLU A 215 21.36 -18.82 5.72
CA GLU A 215 20.82 -18.64 7.06
C GLU A 215 20.05 -17.32 7.14
N TYR A 216 18.75 -17.43 7.43
CA TYR A 216 17.80 -16.33 7.49
C TYR A 216 17.13 -16.31 8.86
N THR A 217 16.74 -15.13 9.31
CA THR A 217 15.94 -14.96 10.53
C THR A 217 15.26 -13.59 10.54
N ILE A 218 14.54 -13.30 11.61
CA ILE A 218 14.01 -11.96 11.87
C ILE A 218 14.91 -11.29 12.90
N ALA A 219 15.25 -10.02 12.67
CA ALA A 219 15.87 -9.17 13.68
C ALA A 219 14.84 -8.18 14.21
N VAL A 220 14.86 -7.93 15.51
CA VAL A 220 14.06 -6.87 16.13
C VAL A 220 14.97 -5.93 16.89
N ASP A 221 14.94 -4.66 16.54
CA ASP A 221 15.83 -3.61 17.06
C ASP A 221 17.32 -4.02 16.93
N GLY A 222 17.67 -4.60 15.78
CA GLY A 222 19.02 -5.08 15.47
C GLY A 222 19.41 -6.41 16.13
N LYS A 223 18.52 -7.05 16.90
CA LYS A 223 18.79 -8.34 17.56
C LYS A 223 18.09 -9.49 16.81
N PRO A 224 18.84 -10.42 16.20
CA PRO A 224 18.28 -11.61 15.57
C PRO A 224 17.53 -12.49 16.58
N TRP A 225 16.47 -13.17 16.14
CA TRP A 225 15.96 -14.33 16.85
C TRP A 225 17.05 -15.40 16.99
N GLU A 226 16.96 -16.22 18.04
CA GLU A 226 17.90 -17.31 18.29
C GLU A 226 17.80 -18.43 17.23
N GLN A 227 16.61 -18.60 16.63
CA GLN A 227 16.38 -19.61 15.61
C GLN A 227 16.82 -19.12 14.23
N ILE A 228 17.46 -20.02 13.48
CA ILE A 228 17.91 -19.83 12.12
C ILE A 228 17.06 -20.69 11.19
N PHE A 229 16.64 -20.11 10.07
CA PHE A 229 15.74 -20.73 9.10
C PHE A 229 16.38 -20.80 7.72
N GLN A 230 15.80 -21.65 6.86
CA GLN A 230 16.24 -21.77 5.46
C GLN A 230 15.86 -20.53 4.64
N SER A 231 14.81 -19.82 5.06
CA SER A 231 14.28 -18.58 4.51
C SER A 231 13.18 -18.09 5.47
N VAL A 232 12.92 -16.79 5.50
CA VAL A 232 11.77 -16.19 6.18
C VAL A 232 11.14 -15.16 5.23
N TRP A 233 9.94 -14.70 5.53
CA TRP A 233 9.31 -13.56 4.86
C TRP A 233 9.08 -12.39 5.82
N ALA A 234 8.60 -11.28 5.26
CA ALA A 234 8.29 -10.03 5.96
C ALA A 234 7.68 -10.24 7.36
N PRO A 235 8.22 -9.59 8.41
CA PRO A 235 7.66 -9.66 9.75
C PRO A 235 6.41 -8.77 9.90
N CYS A 236 5.60 -9.03 10.91
CA CYS A 236 4.64 -8.07 11.44
C CYS A 236 4.56 -8.18 12.96
N PHE A 237 4.24 -7.07 13.63
CA PHE A 237 4.05 -7.08 15.07
C PHE A 237 2.65 -7.55 15.45
N ASN A 238 2.58 -8.36 16.49
CA ASN A 238 1.36 -8.59 17.24
C ASN A 238 1.01 -7.31 18.00
N PRO A 239 -0.12 -6.65 17.68
CA PRO A 239 -0.47 -5.35 18.25
C PRO A 239 -0.82 -5.44 19.75
N THR A 240 -1.12 -6.64 20.27
CA THR A 240 -1.49 -6.84 21.67
C THR A 240 -0.29 -7.21 22.54
N THR A 241 0.57 -8.10 22.06
CA THR A 241 1.68 -8.65 22.86
C THR A 241 3.03 -7.99 22.58
N GLY A 242 3.17 -7.35 21.41
CA GLY A 242 4.46 -6.85 20.91
C GLY A 242 5.41 -7.93 20.39
N GLY A 243 4.98 -9.20 20.37
CA GLY A 243 5.70 -10.29 19.70
C GLY A 243 5.76 -10.07 18.19
N VAL A 244 6.73 -10.69 17.52
CA VAL A 244 6.89 -10.54 16.07
C VAL A 244 6.53 -11.86 15.38
N VAL A 245 5.65 -11.77 14.39
CA VAL A 245 5.21 -12.91 13.58
C VAL A 245 5.84 -12.85 12.20
N ALA A 246 6.39 -13.98 11.74
CA ALA A 246 6.91 -14.12 10.38
C ALA A 246 6.74 -15.55 9.84
N PRO A 247 6.48 -15.70 8.53
CA PRO A 247 6.62 -16.98 7.84
C PRO A 247 8.08 -17.44 7.87
N ALA A 248 8.32 -18.70 8.19
CA ALA A 248 9.65 -19.29 8.23
C ALA A 248 9.69 -20.67 7.58
N ARG A 249 10.74 -20.92 6.79
CA ARG A 249 10.96 -22.18 6.09
C ARG A 249 11.84 -23.13 6.90
N MET A 250 11.30 -24.29 7.23
CA MET A 250 11.93 -25.34 8.03
C MET A 250 11.67 -26.71 7.39
N GLY A 251 12.72 -27.50 7.17
CA GLY A 251 12.56 -28.86 6.62
C GLY A 251 11.86 -28.89 5.25
N GLY A 252 12.05 -27.84 4.42
CA GLY A 252 11.44 -27.72 3.10
C GLY A 252 9.97 -27.28 3.09
N LYS A 253 9.34 -27.05 4.25
CA LYS A 253 7.97 -26.53 4.41
C LYS A 253 7.97 -25.17 5.08
N TRP A 254 6.88 -24.43 4.93
CA TRP A 254 6.68 -23.13 5.55
C TRP A 254 5.76 -23.23 6.76
N PHE A 255 6.06 -22.45 7.79
CA PHE A 255 5.27 -22.33 9.01
C PHE A 255 5.11 -20.86 9.34
N LEU A 256 4.05 -20.52 10.09
CA LEU A 256 3.97 -19.22 10.74
C LEU A 256 4.61 -19.31 12.12
N CYS A 257 5.56 -18.41 12.41
CA CYS A 257 6.29 -18.37 13.66
C CYS A 257 6.06 -17.05 14.38
N GLU A 258 6.06 -17.08 15.71
CA GLU A 258 6.13 -15.90 16.59
C GLU A 258 7.41 -16.01 17.42
N ASP A 259 8.24 -14.96 17.41
CA ASP A 259 9.50 -14.87 18.16
C ASP A 259 10.40 -16.11 18.03
N GLY A 260 10.55 -16.60 16.79
CA GLY A 260 11.40 -17.75 16.45
C GLY A 260 10.77 -19.13 16.68
N ARG A 261 9.57 -19.20 17.26
CA ARG A 261 8.87 -20.46 17.55
C ARG A 261 7.65 -20.62 16.66
N LYS A 262 7.28 -21.86 16.32
CA LYS A 262 6.05 -22.11 15.56
C LYS A 262 4.86 -21.59 16.35
N LEU A 263 4.10 -20.70 15.71
CA LEU A 263 2.82 -20.22 16.21
C LEU A 263 1.71 -21.18 15.80
N TRP A 264 1.76 -21.66 14.55
CA TRP A 264 0.87 -22.70 14.04
C TRP A 264 1.66 -23.97 13.70
N ASP A 265 1.19 -25.12 14.17
CA ASP A 265 1.81 -26.42 13.90
C ASP A 265 1.59 -26.90 12.46
N THR A 266 0.61 -26.33 11.76
CA THR A 266 0.26 -26.68 10.38
C THR A 266 1.38 -26.29 9.41
N PRO A 267 1.96 -27.24 8.65
CA PRO A 267 2.91 -26.93 7.60
C PRO A 267 2.21 -26.53 6.31
N PHE A 268 2.81 -25.60 5.57
CA PHE A 268 2.33 -25.14 4.27
C PHE A 268 3.39 -25.33 3.18
N THR A 269 2.94 -25.36 1.93
CA THR A 269 3.84 -25.30 0.76
C THR A 269 4.41 -23.89 0.59
N GLN A 270 3.63 -22.87 0.95
CA GLN A 270 4.02 -21.47 1.08
C GLN A 270 3.06 -20.77 2.05
N ILE A 271 3.50 -19.73 2.76
CA ILE A 271 2.65 -18.84 3.56
C ILE A 271 3.25 -17.43 3.56
N TRP A 272 2.43 -16.40 3.41
CA TRP A 272 2.87 -15.00 3.39
C TRP A 272 1.73 -14.05 3.79
N SER A 273 2.01 -12.74 3.78
CA SER A 273 1.02 -11.66 3.95
C SER A 273 0.16 -11.83 5.20
N GLN A 274 0.78 -12.26 6.30
CA GLN A 274 0.10 -12.40 7.58
C GLN A 274 -0.30 -11.03 8.12
N LYS A 275 -1.50 -10.96 8.71
CA LYS A 275 -2.11 -9.72 9.18
C LYS A 275 -2.94 -10.00 10.43
N PHE A 276 -2.78 -9.17 11.44
CA PHE A 276 -3.65 -9.17 12.61
C PHE A 276 -4.96 -8.42 12.31
N SER A 277 -6.04 -8.82 12.97
CA SER A 277 -7.23 -7.96 13.11
C SER A 277 -6.84 -6.65 13.82
N PRO A 278 -7.60 -5.56 13.65
CA PRO A 278 -7.27 -4.27 14.31
C PRO A 278 -7.09 -4.35 15.83
N GLY A 279 -7.83 -5.22 16.53
CA GLY A 279 -7.68 -5.45 17.97
C GLY A 279 -6.66 -6.52 18.36
N GLY A 280 -6.07 -7.22 17.39
CA GLY A 280 -5.08 -8.28 17.61
C GLY A 280 -5.64 -9.65 17.98
N GLU A 281 -6.96 -9.81 18.05
CA GLU A 281 -7.60 -11.06 18.51
C GLU A 281 -7.56 -12.19 17.47
N ARG A 282 -7.35 -11.85 16.20
CA ARG A 282 -7.27 -12.82 15.09
C ARG A 282 -6.04 -12.56 14.24
N LEU A 283 -5.47 -13.63 13.71
CA LEU A 283 -4.35 -13.59 12.78
C LEU A 283 -4.73 -14.37 11.52
N ALA A 284 -4.67 -13.71 10.37
CA ALA A 284 -4.88 -14.35 9.09
C ALA A 284 -3.61 -14.30 8.23
N ALA A 285 -3.46 -15.26 7.33
CA ALA A 285 -2.38 -15.29 6.35
C ALA A 285 -2.85 -15.93 5.05
N ILE A 286 -2.16 -15.66 3.95
CA ILE A 286 -2.40 -16.35 2.68
C ILE A 286 -1.43 -17.52 2.60
N ALA A 287 -1.93 -18.72 2.33
CA ALA A 287 -1.12 -19.93 2.30
C ALA A 287 -1.46 -20.82 1.11
N ALA A 288 -0.45 -21.55 0.64
CA ALA A 288 -0.61 -22.68 -0.25
C ALA A 288 -0.63 -23.99 0.56
N THR A 289 -1.79 -24.65 0.65
CA THR A 289 -1.93 -25.95 1.34
C THR A 289 -1.35 -27.10 0.50
N GLY A 290 -1.31 -26.92 -0.82
CA GLY A 290 -0.65 -27.78 -1.79
C GLY A 290 -0.10 -26.96 -2.95
N LEU A 291 0.61 -27.61 -3.88
CA LEU A 291 1.11 -26.93 -5.09
C LEU A 291 -0.07 -26.41 -5.91
N GLY A 292 -0.15 -25.09 -6.10
CA GLY A 292 -1.26 -24.47 -6.83
C GLY A 292 -2.60 -24.54 -6.09
N HIS A 293 -2.60 -24.62 -4.76
CA HIS A 293 -3.83 -24.57 -3.96
C HIS A 293 -3.71 -23.49 -2.89
N TRP A 294 -4.09 -22.27 -3.25
CA TRP A 294 -4.03 -21.09 -2.40
C TRP A 294 -5.33 -20.87 -1.64
N THR A 295 -5.22 -20.49 -0.38
CA THR A 295 -6.36 -20.16 0.48
C THR A 295 -5.93 -19.16 1.56
N VAL A 296 -6.90 -18.69 2.34
CA VAL A 296 -6.66 -17.92 3.57
C VAL A 296 -6.65 -18.89 4.74
N VAL A 297 -5.73 -18.69 5.67
CA VAL A 297 -5.66 -19.39 6.94
C VAL A 297 -5.96 -18.38 8.03
N VAL A 298 -6.92 -18.68 8.90
CA VAL A 298 -7.25 -17.83 10.05
C VAL A 298 -7.04 -18.62 11.32
N ASP A 299 -6.18 -18.11 12.21
CA ASP A 299 -5.86 -18.73 13.50
C ASP A 299 -5.45 -20.21 13.36
N GLY A 300 -4.66 -20.49 12.31
CA GLY A 300 -4.14 -21.83 12.00
C GLY A 300 -5.11 -22.73 11.24
N GLN A 301 -6.33 -22.27 10.96
CA GLN A 301 -7.35 -23.01 10.23
C GLN A 301 -7.52 -22.50 8.80
N PRO A 302 -7.18 -23.29 7.76
CA PRO A 302 -7.44 -22.93 6.38
C PRO A 302 -8.94 -22.83 6.08
N TRP A 303 -9.34 -21.88 5.24
CA TRP A 303 -10.68 -21.90 4.64
C TRP A 303 -10.85 -23.12 3.75
N GLU A 304 -12.09 -23.62 3.64
CA GLU A 304 -12.41 -24.75 2.76
C GLU A 304 -12.24 -24.39 1.28
N GLN A 305 -12.50 -23.13 0.92
CA GLN A 305 -12.32 -22.66 -0.44
C GLN A 305 -10.83 -22.52 -0.76
N SER A 306 -10.42 -23.09 -1.90
CA SER A 306 -9.08 -22.92 -2.48
C SER A 306 -9.14 -22.37 -3.90
N PHE A 307 -8.00 -21.86 -4.37
CA PHE A 307 -7.82 -21.20 -5.65
C PHE A 307 -6.56 -21.72 -6.34
N ASN A 308 -6.64 -21.96 -7.65
CA ASN A 308 -5.51 -22.51 -8.40
C ASN A 308 -4.55 -21.47 -8.98
N GLY A 309 -4.94 -20.19 -9.00
CA GLY A 309 -4.12 -19.08 -9.47
C GLY A 309 -3.39 -18.39 -8.32
N ALA A 310 -4.14 -17.60 -7.53
CA ALA A 310 -3.61 -16.78 -6.45
C ALA A 310 -4.69 -16.41 -5.43
N VAL A 311 -4.26 -15.97 -4.25
CA VAL A 311 -5.08 -15.23 -3.28
C VAL A 311 -4.33 -13.95 -2.93
N THR A 312 -5.02 -12.81 -2.89
CA THR A 312 -4.46 -11.48 -2.63
C THR A 312 -5.41 -10.61 -1.78
N ASP A 313 -4.95 -9.42 -1.39
CA ASP A 313 -5.79 -8.36 -0.81
C ASP A 313 -6.54 -8.76 0.48
N LEU A 314 -5.80 -9.30 1.44
CA LEU A 314 -6.34 -9.71 2.74
C LEU A 314 -6.75 -8.48 3.59
N THR A 315 -8.06 -8.34 3.83
CA THR A 315 -8.63 -7.19 4.53
C THR A 315 -9.53 -7.64 5.67
N PHE A 316 -9.22 -7.24 6.90
CA PHE A 316 -10.14 -7.34 8.03
C PHE A 316 -11.14 -6.19 8.03
N SER A 317 -12.36 -6.43 8.51
CA SER A 317 -13.28 -5.36 8.89
C SER A 317 -12.70 -4.51 10.03
N PRO A 318 -13.13 -3.25 10.20
CA PRO A 318 -12.64 -2.37 11.27
C PRO A 318 -12.83 -2.95 12.68
N ASN A 319 -13.88 -3.75 12.88
CA ASN A 319 -14.17 -4.44 14.13
C ASN A 319 -13.47 -5.81 14.27
N GLY A 320 -12.67 -6.23 13.28
CA GLY A 320 -11.92 -7.50 13.26
C GLY A 320 -12.76 -8.78 13.09
N ARG A 321 -14.08 -8.68 12.99
CA ARG A 321 -14.98 -9.85 12.97
C ARG A 321 -15.07 -10.52 11.61
N SER A 322 -14.98 -9.75 10.53
CA SER A 322 -15.03 -10.26 9.16
C SER A 322 -13.69 -10.11 8.45
N LEU A 323 -13.46 -10.97 7.48
CA LEU A 323 -12.25 -11.00 6.68
C LEU A 323 -12.60 -11.26 5.22
N ALA A 324 -12.04 -10.45 4.33
CA ALA A 324 -12.22 -10.57 2.90
C ALA A 324 -10.88 -10.72 2.17
N CYS A 325 -10.91 -11.34 0.99
CA CYS A 325 -9.77 -11.42 0.09
C CYS A 325 -10.21 -11.60 -1.36
N MET A 326 -9.30 -11.35 -2.30
CA MET A 326 -9.46 -11.71 -3.70
C MET A 326 -8.88 -13.10 -3.93
N GLY A 327 -9.61 -13.96 -4.64
CA GLY A 327 -9.15 -15.28 -5.07
C GLY A 327 -9.22 -15.42 -6.58
N LYS A 328 -8.19 -15.97 -7.20
CA LYS A 328 -8.11 -16.19 -8.64
C LYS A 328 -8.18 -17.67 -8.97
N ASP A 329 -9.21 -18.04 -9.71
CA ASP A 329 -9.46 -19.39 -10.21
C ASP A 329 -9.43 -19.35 -11.74
N ASP A 330 -8.46 -20.03 -12.33
CA ASP A 330 -8.13 -19.94 -13.76
C ASP A 330 -7.98 -18.48 -14.22
N ASN A 331 -8.89 -18.02 -15.08
CA ASN A 331 -8.90 -16.69 -15.66
C ASN A 331 -9.89 -15.73 -14.99
N ALA A 332 -10.51 -16.13 -13.87
CA ALA A 332 -11.52 -15.33 -13.18
C ALA A 332 -11.11 -14.98 -11.75
N TRP A 333 -11.37 -13.74 -11.37
CA TRP A 333 -11.27 -13.26 -9.99
C TRP A 333 -12.59 -13.40 -9.26
N TRP A 334 -12.50 -13.66 -7.96
CA TRP A 334 -13.60 -13.94 -7.06
C TRP A 334 -13.40 -13.18 -5.76
N VAL A 335 -14.51 -12.68 -5.23
CA VAL A 335 -14.53 -12.07 -3.91
C VAL A 335 -14.86 -13.13 -2.88
N MET A 336 -14.05 -13.19 -1.84
CA MET A 336 -14.29 -14.04 -0.68
C MET A 336 -14.55 -13.16 0.54
N VAL A 337 -15.59 -13.50 1.30
CA VAL A 337 -15.86 -12.92 2.62
C VAL A 337 -16.16 -14.05 3.58
N ASP A 338 -15.40 -14.13 4.68
CA ASP A 338 -15.57 -15.12 5.74
C ASP A 338 -15.64 -16.57 5.22
N GLY A 339 -14.76 -16.90 4.27
CA GLY A 339 -14.69 -18.23 3.65
C GLY A 339 -15.76 -18.51 2.58
N GLN A 340 -16.67 -17.56 2.31
CA GLN A 340 -17.72 -17.70 1.30
C GLN A 340 -17.39 -16.95 0.01
N ARG A 341 -17.59 -17.62 -1.12
CA ARG A 341 -17.37 -17.08 -2.47
C ARG A 341 -18.60 -16.35 -2.97
N TRP A 342 -18.46 -15.07 -3.32
CA TRP A 342 -19.50 -14.35 -4.02
C TRP A 342 -19.67 -14.87 -5.45
N CYS A 343 -20.87 -14.72 -6.02
CA CYS A 343 -21.14 -15.16 -7.38
C CYS A 343 -20.48 -14.25 -8.43
N GLY A 344 -20.35 -14.79 -9.66
CA GLY A 344 -20.20 -13.97 -10.86
C GLY A 344 -18.78 -13.64 -11.30
N GLY A 345 -17.82 -14.57 -11.22
CA GLY A 345 -16.41 -14.45 -11.64
C GLY A 345 -16.09 -13.31 -12.64
N TYR A 346 -15.06 -12.54 -12.30
CA TYR A 346 -14.77 -11.24 -12.91
C TYR A 346 -13.42 -11.24 -13.63
N ASP A 347 -13.25 -10.37 -14.64
CA ASP A 347 -11.97 -10.24 -15.35
C ASP A 347 -10.90 -9.69 -14.41
N ARG A 348 -11.27 -8.72 -13.57
CA ARG A 348 -10.53 -8.28 -12.37
C ARG A 348 -11.49 -7.90 -11.24
N ALA A 349 -11.06 -8.15 -10.01
CA ALA A 349 -11.66 -7.60 -8.81
C ALA A 349 -10.55 -6.95 -7.98
N PHE A 350 -10.85 -5.81 -7.36
CA PHE A 350 -9.88 -5.02 -6.60
C PHE A 350 -10.09 -5.20 -5.09
N ALA A 351 -9.15 -4.68 -4.30
CA ALA A 351 -9.10 -4.89 -2.85
C ALA A 351 -10.45 -4.61 -2.14
N PRO A 352 -10.91 -5.50 -1.25
CA PRO A 352 -12.11 -5.30 -0.45
C PRO A 352 -12.03 -4.07 0.44
N GLN A 353 -13.16 -3.36 0.55
CA GLN A 353 -13.37 -2.26 1.49
C GLN A 353 -14.55 -2.61 2.39
N PHE A 354 -14.36 -2.54 3.71
CA PHE A 354 -15.43 -2.73 4.67
C PHE A 354 -16.04 -1.40 5.10
N SER A 355 -17.34 -1.41 5.43
CA SER A 355 -17.99 -0.30 6.09
C SER A 355 -17.39 -0.04 7.49
N PRO A 356 -17.49 1.19 8.02
CA PRO A 356 -17.01 1.52 9.37
C PRO A 356 -17.56 0.61 10.48
N ASP A 357 -18.83 0.21 10.38
CA ASP A 357 -19.46 -0.72 11.33
C ASP A 357 -19.06 -2.19 11.10
N GLY A 358 -18.36 -2.47 10.00
CA GLY A 358 -17.85 -3.77 9.58
C GLY A 358 -18.92 -4.75 9.09
N LYS A 359 -20.14 -4.31 8.79
CA LYS A 359 -21.23 -5.19 8.34
C LYS A 359 -21.33 -5.36 6.83
N HIS A 360 -20.84 -4.39 6.08
CA HIS A 360 -20.91 -4.39 4.62
C HIS A 360 -19.50 -4.45 4.02
N CYS A 361 -19.37 -5.16 2.91
CA CYS A 361 -18.15 -5.21 2.11
C CYS A 361 -18.46 -4.71 0.69
N ALA A 362 -17.59 -3.87 0.15
CA ALA A 362 -17.67 -3.41 -1.23
C ALA A 362 -16.36 -3.72 -1.96
N VAL A 363 -16.48 -4.04 -3.24
CA VAL A 363 -15.33 -4.17 -4.15
C VAL A 363 -15.58 -3.37 -5.40
N ARG A 364 -14.49 -2.88 -6.00
CA ARG A 364 -14.49 -2.44 -7.39
C ARG A 364 -14.26 -3.65 -8.30
N LEU A 365 -14.93 -3.67 -9.43
CA LEU A 365 -14.89 -4.74 -10.43
C LEU A 365 -14.54 -4.16 -11.80
N ASP A 366 -13.90 -4.98 -12.62
CA ASP A 366 -13.72 -4.75 -14.06
C ASP A 366 -14.30 -5.94 -14.83
N ARG A 367 -15.11 -5.63 -15.84
CA ARG A 367 -15.61 -6.59 -16.83
C ARG A 367 -15.58 -5.96 -18.21
N GLY A 368 -14.74 -6.49 -19.10
CA GLY A 368 -14.61 -6.00 -20.47
C GLY A 368 -14.17 -4.54 -20.58
N GLY A 369 -13.40 -4.02 -19.62
CA GLY A 369 -12.94 -2.63 -19.61
C GLY A 369 -13.98 -1.63 -19.09
N ARG A 370 -15.10 -2.11 -18.55
CA ARG A 370 -16.11 -1.31 -17.84
C ARG A 370 -16.03 -1.62 -16.36
N TYR A 371 -16.10 -0.57 -15.54
CA TYR A 371 -16.00 -0.71 -14.08
C TYR A 371 -17.34 -0.59 -13.40
N SER A 372 -17.57 -1.39 -12.38
CA SER A 372 -18.74 -1.26 -11.50
C SER A 372 -18.33 -1.61 -10.05
N LEU A 373 -19.25 -1.42 -9.12
CA LEU A 373 -19.07 -1.81 -7.72
C LEU A 373 -19.96 -3.02 -7.40
N CYS A 374 -19.52 -3.83 -6.46
CA CYS A 374 -20.32 -4.91 -5.89
C CYS A 374 -20.32 -4.78 -4.38
N VAL A 375 -21.50 -4.77 -3.77
CA VAL A 375 -21.69 -4.67 -2.33
C VAL A 375 -22.42 -5.91 -1.86
N ASP A 376 -21.84 -6.61 -0.88
CA ASP A 376 -22.39 -7.85 -0.31
C ASP A 376 -22.85 -8.86 -1.36
N GLY A 377 -22.05 -9.03 -2.42
CA GLY A 377 -22.33 -9.96 -3.52
C GLY A 377 -23.32 -9.44 -4.58
N LYS A 378 -23.89 -8.25 -4.40
CA LYS A 378 -24.78 -7.62 -5.40
C LYS A 378 -24.04 -6.57 -6.22
N VAL A 379 -23.98 -6.81 -7.53
CA VAL A 379 -23.40 -5.87 -8.50
C VAL A 379 -24.34 -4.69 -8.70
N TYR A 380 -23.78 -3.49 -8.67
CA TYR A 380 -24.50 -2.26 -8.92
C TYR A 380 -24.95 -2.18 -10.39
N SER A 381 -26.14 -1.62 -10.62
CA SER A 381 -26.77 -1.66 -11.94
C SER A 381 -26.11 -0.79 -13.00
N GLU A 382 -25.29 0.19 -12.58
CA GLU A 382 -24.55 1.05 -13.49
C GLU A 382 -23.07 0.66 -13.57
N ASP A 383 -22.49 0.90 -14.75
CA ASP A 383 -21.05 0.84 -14.99
C ASP A 383 -20.49 2.21 -15.43
N PHE A 384 -19.16 2.28 -15.45
CA PHE A 384 -18.36 3.48 -15.64
C PHE A 384 -17.14 3.20 -16.53
N ASP A 385 -16.62 4.24 -17.18
CA ASP A 385 -15.37 4.19 -17.94
C ASP A 385 -14.15 4.02 -17.01
N MET A 386 -14.25 4.63 -15.83
CA MET A 386 -13.29 4.50 -14.74
C MET A 386 -14.02 4.60 -13.41
N LEU A 387 -13.53 3.90 -12.41
CA LEU A 387 -14.07 3.91 -11.05
C LEU A 387 -12.88 3.84 -10.09
N TRP A 388 -12.88 4.68 -9.07
CA TRP A 388 -11.96 4.55 -7.94
C TRP A 388 -12.58 3.65 -6.87
N ASP A 389 -11.75 3.18 -5.94
CA ASP A 389 -12.22 2.26 -4.90
C ASP A 389 -13.36 2.91 -4.06
N PRO A 390 -14.37 2.10 -3.68
CA PRO A 390 -15.55 2.60 -3.00
C PRO A 390 -15.20 3.08 -1.58
N THR A 391 -15.81 4.18 -1.15
CA THR A 391 -15.63 4.71 0.20
C THR A 391 -16.97 4.72 0.92
N PHE A 392 -17.09 4.01 2.05
CA PHE A 392 -18.29 4.05 2.87
C PHE A 392 -18.39 5.34 3.68
N GLY A 393 -19.63 5.81 3.87
CA GLY A 393 -19.93 6.89 4.80
C GLY A 393 -19.73 6.47 6.26
N PRO A 394 -19.54 7.44 7.19
CA PRO A 394 -19.29 7.15 8.61
C PRO A 394 -20.40 6.33 9.27
N GLU A 395 -21.65 6.55 8.87
CA GLU A 395 -22.83 5.83 9.38
C GLU A 395 -23.03 4.46 8.72
N SER A 396 -22.14 4.05 7.80
CA SER A 396 -22.21 2.76 7.09
C SER A 396 -23.48 2.55 6.25
N ASP A 397 -24.27 3.60 5.98
CA ASP A 397 -25.54 3.53 5.22
C ASP A 397 -25.40 3.99 3.76
N ARG A 398 -24.21 4.50 3.38
CA ARG A 398 -23.94 5.15 2.09
C ARG A 398 -22.57 4.77 1.55
N ILE A 399 -22.43 4.88 0.23
CA ILE A 399 -21.16 4.76 -0.48
C ILE A 399 -20.95 5.98 -1.36
N LEU A 400 -19.74 6.53 -1.32
CA LEU A 400 -19.23 7.52 -2.25
C LEU A 400 -18.64 6.78 -3.47
N ILE A 401 -19.20 7.09 -4.63
CA ILE A 401 -18.80 6.63 -5.94
C ILE A 401 -18.11 7.80 -6.64
N ARG A 402 -16.82 7.61 -6.94
CA ARG A 402 -15.98 8.52 -7.73
C ARG A 402 -15.73 7.82 -9.05
N ALA A 403 -16.17 8.40 -10.16
CA ALA A 403 -16.16 7.69 -11.43
C ALA A 403 -16.04 8.63 -12.63
N ILE A 404 -15.56 8.10 -13.75
CA ILE A 404 -15.67 8.76 -15.06
C ILE A 404 -16.73 8.06 -15.87
N LYS A 405 -17.63 8.86 -16.46
CA LYS A 405 -18.65 8.38 -17.41
C LYS A 405 -18.83 9.41 -18.51
N ASP A 406 -18.70 8.96 -19.76
CA ASP A 406 -18.85 9.79 -20.96
C ASP A 406 -17.93 11.02 -20.93
N GLY A 407 -16.68 10.81 -20.49
CA GLY A 407 -15.66 11.87 -20.38
C GLY A 407 -15.83 12.83 -19.20
N LYS A 408 -16.81 12.62 -18.33
CA LYS A 408 -17.09 13.48 -17.17
C LYS A 408 -16.75 12.79 -15.88
N TYR A 409 -16.05 13.50 -15.00
CA TYR A 409 -15.82 13.04 -13.63
C TYR A 409 -17.04 13.34 -12.76
N LEU A 410 -17.55 12.30 -12.12
CA LEU A 410 -18.77 12.28 -11.33
C LEU A 410 -18.44 11.98 -9.88
N ARG A 411 -19.07 12.74 -9.00
CA ARG A 411 -19.18 12.45 -7.58
C ARG A 411 -20.62 12.03 -7.28
N ARG A 412 -20.81 10.83 -6.77
CA ARG A 412 -22.13 10.32 -6.40
C ARG A 412 -22.12 9.72 -5.01
N VAL A 413 -23.05 10.15 -4.16
CA VAL A 413 -23.35 9.50 -2.89
C VAL A 413 -24.63 8.70 -3.06
N ALA A 414 -24.51 7.37 -3.00
CA ALA A 414 -25.62 6.43 -3.12
C ALA A 414 -25.94 5.83 -1.75
N SER A 415 -27.22 5.58 -1.46
CA SER A 415 -27.58 4.81 -0.28
C SER A 415 -27.31 3.32 -0.51
N LEU A 416 -26.96 2.59 0.55
CA LEU A 416 -26.82 1.14 0.46
C LEU A 416 -28.13 0.45 0.13
N GLY A 417 -29.26 0.97 0.61
CA GLY A 417 -30.58 0.46 0.27
C GLY A 417 -30.82 0.46 -1.24
N ASP A 418 -30.48 1.54 -1.93
CA ASP A 418 -30.64 1.63 -3.39
C ASP A 418 -29.80 0.60 -4.14
N ILE A 419 -28.59 0.30 -3.63
CA ILE A 419 -27.70 -0.71 -4.21
C ILE A 419 -28.23 -2.12 -3.93
N LEU A 420 -28.55 -2.40 -2.67
CA LEU A 420 -28.92 -3.73 -2.18
C LEU A 420 -30.34 -4.15 -2.53
N GLY A 421 -31.22 -3.19 -2.86
CA GLY A 421 -32.59 -3.43 -3.33
C GLY A 421 -33.61 -3.50 -2.22
#